data_AF-A0AAD7G0S9-F1
#
_entry.id   AF-A0AAD7G0S9-F1
#
_cell.length_a   1.000
_cell.length_b   1.000
_cell.length_c   1.000
_cell.angle_alpha   90.00
_cell.angle_beta   90.00
_cell.angle_gamma   90.00
#
_symmetry.space_group_name_H-M   'P 1'
#
loop_
_entity.id
_entity.type
_entity.pdbx_description
1 polymer ?
#
loop_
_entity_poly.entity_id
_entity_poly.type
_entity_poly.pdbx_seq_one_letter_code
_entity_poly.pdbx_strand_id
1 'polypeptide(L)' 'MVNTTKNAPVSAPKKKRSSGGLKKKPTAYNKYMSEELARLKSLNIEPHSERWTQATKSWTAAKTKSSSSSGSSP' A
#
# COMPACT_ATOMS: atom_id res chain seq x y z
N MET A 1 -47.94 34.55 9.00
CA MET A 1 -47.36 34.46 10.36
C MET A 1 -46.16 33.54 10.29
N VAL A 2 -45.06 33.97 10.89
CA VAL A 2 -43.73 33.35 10.88
C VAL A 2 -43.61 32.29 11.97
N ASN A 3 -42.90 31.18 11.72
CA ASN A 3 -42.32 30.38 12.81
C ASN A 3 -40.90 29.91 12.45
N THR A 4 -39.98 30.65 13.04
CA THR A 4 -38.53 30.53 13.12
C THR A 4 -38.05 29.28 13.88
N THR A 5 -37.01 28.65 13.33
CA THR A 5 -35.78 28.05 13.91
C THR A 5 -35.73 27.49 15.35
N LYS A 6 -35.24 26.24 15.49
CA LYS A 6 -34.42 25.69 16.60
C LYS A 6 -33.36 24.75 15.98
N ASN A 7 -32.10 25.15 15.78
CA ASN A 7 -30.96 25.14 16.71
C ASN A 7 -30.55 23.74 17.23
N ALA A 8 -29.51 23.15 16.62
CA ALA A 8 -28.38 22.52 17.32
C ALA A 8 -27.24 22.16 16.33
N PRO A 9 -26.03 22.73 16.46
CA PRO A 9 -24.85 22.23 15.76
C PRO A 9 -24.26 21.04 16.52
N VAL A 10 -24.39 19.82 15.98
CA VAL A 10 -23.70 18.66 16.57
C VAL A 10 -22.21 18.70 16.23
N SER A 11 -21.43 18.86 17.29
CA SER A 11 -19.98 18.94 17.34
C SER A 11 -19.29 17.70 16.74
N ALA A 12 -18.17 17.95 16.07
CA ALA A 12 -17.39 17.03 15.24
C ALA A 12 -16.71 15.86 15.98
N PRO A 13 -16.21 14.84 15.25
CA PRO A 13 -14.91 14.27 15.53
C PRO A 13 -13.86 14.95 14.65
N LYS A 14 -12.91 15.65 15.32
CA LYS A 14 -11.62 16.05 14.76
C LYS A 14 -11.05 14.91 13.90
N LYS A 15 -11.09 15.02 12.56
CA LYS A 15 -10.16 14.23 11.75
C LYS A 15 -8.77 14.75 12.09
N LYS A 16 -8.02 13.92 12.84
CA LYS A 16 -6.66 14.21 13.29
C LYS A 16 -5.87 14.84 12.15
N ARG A 17 -5.42 16.09 12.35
CA ARG A 17 -4.25 16.62 11.66
C ARG A 17 -3.13 15.63 11.96
N SER A 18 -2.78 14.78 11.00
CA SER A 18 -1.45 14.20 11.00
C SER A 18 -0.52 15.31 10.50
N SER A 19 -0.11 16.13 11.46
CA SER A 19 0.94 17.13 11.28
C SER A 19 2.15 16.45 10.66
N GLY A 20 2.75 17.11 9.67
CA GLY A 20 3.79 16.55 8.81
C GLY A 20 4.96 15.95 9.58
N GLY A 21 4.98 14.63 9.67
CA GLY A 21 6.24 13.90 9.71
C GLY A 21 6.79 13.91 8.29
N LEU A 22 8.06 14.30 8.11
CA LEU A 22 8.81 14.18 6.86
C LEU A 22 8.29 12.97 6.08
N LYS A 23 7.65 13.20 4.92
CA LYS A 23 7.20 12.13 4.02
C LYS A 23 8.45 11.33 3.64
N LYS A 24 8.77 10.28 4.39
CA LYS A 24 9.92 9.43 4.10
C LYS A 24 9.64 8.86 2.72
N LYS A 25 10.53 9.19 1.78
CA LYS A 25 10.47 8.64 0.43
C LYS A 25 10.40 7.12 0.58
N PRO A 26 9.40 6.45 -0.02
CA PRO A 26 9.33 5.00 0.05
C PRO A 26 10.62 4.45 -0.56
N THR A 27 11.21 3.47 0.12
CA THR A 27 12.39 2.75 -0.38
C THR A 27 12.06 2.07 -1.71
N ALA A 28 13.09 1.72 -2.50
CA ALA A 28 12.89 1.01 -3.76
C ALA A 28 12.04 -0.27 -3.57
N TYR A 29 12.26 -0.98 -2.46
CA TYR A 29 11.47 -2.13 -2.07
C TYR A 29 9.99 -1.78 -1.84
N ASN A 30 9.68 -0.77 -1.02
CA ASN A 30 8.28 -0.41 -0.73
C ASN A 30 7.53 0.06 -1.99
N LYS A 31 8.21 0.79 -2.88
CA LYS A 31 7.63 1.16 -4.18
C LYS A 31 7.28 -0.08 -4.99
N TYR A 32 8.26 -0.95 -5.19
CA TYR A 32 8.08 -2.19 -5.95
C TYR A 32 6.99 -3.08 -5.36
N MET A 33 7.00 -3.32 -4.05
CA MET A 33 5.95 -4.11 -3.37
C MET A 33 4.57 -3.53 -3.61
N SER A 34 4.40 -2.20 -3.51
CA SER A 34 3.09 -1.57 -3.70
C SER A 34 2.57 -1.76 -5.13
N GLU A 35 3.45 -1.64 -6.12
CA GLU A 35 3.13 -1.85 -7.55
C GLU A 35 2.83 -3.33 -7.85
N GLU A 36 3.65 -4.24 -7.34
CA GLU A 36 3.53 -5.68 -7.59
C GLU A 36 2.29 -6.27 -6.90
N LEU A 37 2.02 -5.87 -5.65
CA LEU A 37 0.80 -6.28 -4.94
C LEU A 37 -0.46 -5.79 -5.65
N ALA A 38 -0.43 -4.60 -6.26
CA ALA A 38 -1.56 -4.09 -7.05
C ALA A 38 -1.79 -4.95 -8.31
N ARG A 39 -0.72 -5.40 -8.97
CA ARG A 39 -0.82 -6.36 -10.08
C ARG A 39 -1.40 -7.70 -9.64
N LEU A 40 -0.88 -8.29 -8.56
CA LEU A 40 -1.34 -9.58 -8.05
C LEU A 40 -2.79 -9.51 -7.55
N LYS A 41 -3.20 -8.35 -7.03
CA LYS A 41 -4.61 -8.09 -6.68
C LYS A 41 -5.53 -8.12 -7.90
N SER A 42 -5.06 -7.68 -9.08
CA SER A 42 -5.84 -7.77 -10.32
C SER A 42 -6.06 -9.21 -10.79
N LEU A 43 -5.26 -10.17 -10.31
CA LEU A 43 -5.37 -11.59 -10.63
C LEU A 43 -6.32 -12.36 -9.68
N ASN A 44 -7.17 -11.66 -8.91
CA ASN A 44 -8.07 -12.26 -7.89
C ASN A 44 -7.35 -13.06 -6.81
N ILE A 45 -6.08 -12.76 -6.51
CA ILE A 45 -5.40 -13.37 -5.37
C ILE A 45 -5.91 -12.70 -4.10
N GLU A 46 -6.93 -13.32 -3.48
CA GLU A 46 -7.60 -12.89 -2.25
C GLU A 46 -6.68 -12.86 -1.01
N PRO A 47 -5.84 -13.87 -0.73
CA PRO A 47 -4.95 -13.80 0.42
C PRO A 47 -3.85 -12.75 0.22
N HIS A 48 -3.74 -11.83 1.19
CA HIS A 48 -2.64 -10.85 1.19
C HIS A 48 -1.27 -11.55 1.34
N SER A 49 -1.22 -12.62 2.13
CA SER A 49 -0.03 -13.45 2.33
C SER A 49 0.51 -14.01 1.00
N GLU A 50 -0.35 -14.61 0.17
CA GLU A 50 0.07 -15.15 -1.14
C GLU A 50 0.62 -14.05 -2.06
N ARG A 51 -0.06 -12.90 -2.10
CA ARG A 51 0.40 -11.75 -2.90
C ARG A 51 1.78 -11.28 -2.42
N TRP A 52 1.98 -11.20 -1.12
CA TRP A 52 3.26 -10.81 -0.54
C TRP A 52 4.36 -11.84 -0.82
N THR A 53 4.07 -13.14 -0.70
CA THR A 53 5.00 -14.22 -1.04
C THR A 53 5.43 -14.16 -2.50
N GLN A 54 4.49 -13.96 -3.43
CA GLN A 54 4.84 -13.81 -4.85
C GLN A 54 5.65 -12.53 -5.10
N ALA A 55 5.22 -11.40 -4.54
CA ALA A 55 5.92 -10.13 -4.72
C ALA A 55 7.37 -10.17 -4.19
N THR A 56 7.60 -10.78 -3.02
CA THR A 56 8.95 -10.93 -2.43
C THR A 56 9.86 -11.83 -3.27
N LYS A 57 9.33 -12.93 -3.82
CA LYS A 57 10.06 -13.80 -4.77
C LYS A 57 10.41 -13.03 -6.04
N SER A 58 9.47 -12.30 -6.63
CA SER A 58 9.69 -11.48 -7.82
C SER A 58 10.72 -10.37 -7.58
N TRP A 59 10.69 -9.70 -6.41
CA TRP A 59 11.70 -8.68 -6.04
C TRP A 59 13.11 -9.25 -5.97
N THR A 60 13.28 -10.41 -5.34
CA THR A 60 14.59 -11.07 -5.23
C THR A 60 15.10 -11.46 -6.62
N ALA A 61 14.23 -12.02 -7.46
CA ALA A 61 14.56 -12.34 -8.85
C ALA A 61 14.87 -11.10 -9.70
N ALA A 62 14.18 -9.98 -9.47
CA ALA A 62 14.45 -8.72 -10.17
C ALA A 62 15.81 -8.12 -9.75
N LYS A 63 16.18 -8.25 -8.47
CA LYS A 63 17.51 -7.86 -7.98
C LYS A 63 18.63 -8.72 -8.58
N THR A 64 18.42 -10.04 -8.72
CA THR A 64 19.44 -10.94 -9.28
C THR A 64 19.50 -10.88 -10.80
N LYS A 65 18.41 -10.52 -11.51
CA LYS A 65 18.44 -10.36 -12.98
C LYS A 65 19.43 -9.30 -13.48
N SER A 66 19.89 -8.39 -12.63
CA SER A 66 20.95 -7.43 -12.97
C SER A 66 22.37 -7.97 -12.75
N SER A 67 22.53 -9.16 -12.18
CA SER A 67 23.83 -9.82 -12.02
C SER A 67 23.64 -11.34 -12.07
N SER A 68 23.93 -11.89 -13.24
CA SER A 68 24.21 -13.31 -13.47
C SER A 68 22.99 -14.25 -13.52
N SER A 69 22.77 -14.73 -14.74
CA SER A 69 22.60 -16.16 -15.05
C SER A 69 23.24 -17.09 -14.00
N SER A 70 22.59 -18.24 -13.74
CA SER A 70 23.11 -19.46 -13.07
C SER A 70 22.59 -19.79 -11.67
N GLY A 71 22.20 -21.07 -11.49
CA GLY A 71 22.02 -21.76 -10.20
C GLY A 71 20.55 -22.05 -9.85
N SER A 72 19.96 -23.14 -10.38
CA SER A 72 19.89 -24.47 -9.75
C SER A 72 18.94 -24.55 -8.54
N SER A 73 17.95 -25.44 -8.62
CA SER A 73 17.27 -26.03 -7.47
C SER A 73 17.21 -27.55 -7.68
N PRO A 74 17.36 -28.32 -6.59
CA PRO A 74 17.98 -29.65 -6.52
C PRO A 74 17.20 -30.79 -7.19
#